data_AF-A0A919XXX7-F1
#
_entry.id   AF-A0A919XXX7-F1
#
_cell.length_a   1.000
_cell.length_b   1.000
_cell.length_c   1.000
_cell.angle_alpha   90.00
_cell.angle_beta   90.00
_cell.angle_gamma   90.00
#
_symmetry.space_group_name_H-M   'P 1'
#
loop_
_entity.id
_entity.type
_entity.pdbx_description
1 polymer ?
#
loop_
_entity_poly.entity_id
_entity_poly.type
_entity_poly.pdbx_seq_one_letter_code
_entity_poly.pdbx_strand_id
1 'polypeptide(L)'
;MWVYEKKLQYPVRVAKCDIRMAKYLAEQYGGADGELSAALRYLNQRYTIPDKVIGLLNDIGTEEFAHLEMIATMIYKLTKDATVEELDAAGMGAYYVSHDRALFYQNAGGVPWTATYIQAKGDPIADLYEDIAAEEKARATYQWLIDMTDDVDLQDSLKFLREREIVHSLRFREAVEILKDNRDQKKFF
;
A
#
# COMPACT_ATOMS: atom_id res chain seq x y z
N MET A 1 -12.36 -9.97 -14.19
CA MET A 1 -11.35 -11.00 -14.52
C MET A 1 -10.00 -10.38 -14.24
N TRP A 2 -9.10 -11.08 -13.52
CA TRP A 2 -7.73 -10.62 -13.28
C TRP A 2 -6.76 -11.35 -14.21
N VAL A 3 -5.71 -10.66 -14.62
CA VAL A 3 -4.60 -11.24 -15.38
C VAL A 3 -3.34 -10.97 -14.60
N TYR A 4 -2.51 -12.00 -14.42
CA TYR A 4 -1.22 -11.87 -13.78
C TYR A 4 -0.12 -11.97 -14.83
N GLU A 5 0.77 -10.99 -14.85
CA GLU A 5 2.01 -11.05 -15.60
C GLU A 5 3.17 -11.22 -14.59
N LYS A 6 4.06 -12.18 -14.82
CA LYS A 6 5.19 -12.47 -13.92
C LYS A 6 6.31 -11.42 -14.05
N LYS A 7 5.97 -10.17 -13.76
CA LYS A 7 6.84 -8.99 -13.77
C LYS A 7 6.37 -8.03 -12.70
N LEU A 8 7.31 -7.48 -11.94
CA LEU A 8 7.02 -6.39 -11.01
C LEU A 8 6.74 -5.11 -11.80
N GLN A 9 5.83 -4.27 -11.30
CA GLN A 9 5.49 -2.99 -11.92
C GLN A 9 6.72 -2.07 -12.03
N TYR A 10 7.57 -2.10 -11.00
CA TYR A 10 8.85 -1.39 -10.97
C TYR A 10 9.96 -2.31 -10.42
N PRO A 11 11.22 -2.18 -10.88
CA PRO A 11 12.31 -3.01 -10.39
C PRO A 11 12.49 -2.88 -8.87
N VAL A 12 12.58 -4.03 -8.19
CA VAL A 12 12.92 -4.11 -6.77
C VAL A 12 14.35 -4.62 -6.63
N ARG A 13 15.25 -3.79 -6.12
CA ARG A 13 16.66 -4.14 -5.86
C ARG A 13 17.00 -3.84 -4.40
N VAL A 14 17.90 -4.64 -3.83
CA VAL A 14 18.45 -4.44 -2.48
C VAL A 14 19.92 -4.78 -2.54
N ALA A 15 20.77 -3.99 -1.90
CA ALA A 15 22.22 -4.16 -1.94
C ALA A 15 22.73 -5.14 -0.86
N LYS A 16 21.97 -5.28 0.24
CA LYS A 16 22.37 -6.09 1.41
C LYS A 16 21.16 -6.72 2.12
N CYS A 17 21.42 -7.73 2.93
CA CYS A 17 20.48 -8.21 3.94
C CYS A 17 20.26 -7.10 4.99
N ASP A 18 19.00 -6.77 5.29
CA ASP A 18 18.62 -5.80 6.32
C ASP A 18 17.28 -6.21 6.94
N ILE A 19 17.37 -7.07 7.96
CA ILE A 19 16.22 -7.61 8.69
C ILE A 19 15.42 -6.49 9.38
N ARG A 20 16.11 -5.45 9.86
CA ARG A 20 15.47 -4.30 10.50
C ARG A 20 14.59 -3.55 9.49
N MET A 21 15.09 -3.28 8.28
CA MET A 21 14.26 -2.66 7.24
C MET A 21 13.14 -3.57 6.77
N ALA A 22 13.35 -4.88 6.65
CA ALA A 22 12.30 -5.83 6.33
C ALA A 22 11.13 -5.77 7.35
N LYS A 23 11.46 -5.67 8.64
CA LYS A 23 10.46 -5.48 9.70
C LYS A 23 9.69 -4.16 9.55
N TYR A 24 10.36 -3.06 9.22
CA TYR A 24 9.68 -1.77 9.02
C TYR A 24 8.82 -1.73 7.76
N LEU A 25 9.24 -2.38 6.68
CA LEU A 25 8.45 -2.50 5.44
C LEU A 25 7.12 -3.23 5.66
N ALA A 26 7.01 -4.05 6.71
CA ALA A 26 5.73 -4.66 7.08
C ALA A 26 4.63 -3.61 7.35
N GLU A 27 4.98 -2.38 7.72
CA GLU A 27 4.01 -1.28 7.87
C GLU A 27 3.29 -0.98 6.55
N GLN A 28 4.01 -0.91 5.42
CA GLN A 28 3.38 -0.73 4.11
C GLN A 28 2.84 -2.03 3.52
N TYR A 29 3.15 -3.20 4.11
CA TYR A 29 2.58 -4.48 3.66
C TYR A 29 1.22 -4.78 4.29
N GLY A 30 1.14 -4.75 5.63
CA GLY A 30 -0.03 -5.15 6.41
C GLY A 30 -0.48 -4.12 7.44
N GLY A 31 0.06 -2.89 7.42
CA GLY A 31 -0.40 -1.78 8.26
C GLY A 31 -1.73 -1.17 7.81
N ALA A 32 -2.26 -0.30 8.66
CA ALA A 32 -3.56 0.35 8.43
C ALA A 32 -3.57 1.27 7.21
N ASP A 33 -2.41 1.86 6.91
CA ASP A 33 -2.19 2.79 5.81
C ASP A 33 -1.29 2.17 4.72
N GLY A 34 -1.09 0.84 4.72
CA GLY A 34 -0.29 0.14 3.71
C GLY A 34 -1.09 -0.36 2.50
N GLU A 35 -0.39 -0.97 1.54
CA GLU A 35 -0.93 -1.28 0.20
C GLU A 35 -2.09 -2.25 0.23
N LEU A 36 -2.10 -3.19 1.19
CA LEU A 36 -3.23 -4.11 1.33
C LEU A 36 -4.51 -3.35 1.71
N SER A 37 -4.38 -2.36 2.60
CA SER A 37 -5.50 -1.52 3.01
C SER A 37 -5.97 -0.63 1.85
N ALA A 38 -5.04 -0.02 1.12
CA ALA A 38 -5.35 0.77 -0.07
C ALA A 38 -6.10 -0.06 -1.14
N ALA A 39 -5.53 -1.19 -1.57
CA ALA A 39 -6.12 -2.09 -2.55
C ALA A 39 -7.55 -2.51 -2.18
N LEU A 40 -7.73 -3.00 -0.95
CA LEU A 40 -9.02 -3.49 -0.48
C LEU A 40 -10.03 -2.36 -0.31
N ARG A 41 -9.62 -1.18 0.16
CA ARG A 41 -10.49 -0.01 0.31
C ARG A 41 -11.09 0.39 -1.04
N TYR A 42 -10.24 0.67 -2.02
CA TYR A 42 -10.68 1.22 -3.31
C TYR A 42 -11.53 0.21 -4.09
N LEU A 43 -11.12 -1.06 -4.12
CA LEU A 43 -11.87 -2.12 -4.80
C LEU A 43 -13.18 -2.47 -4.11
N ASN A 44 -13.35 -2.15 -2.83
CA ASN A 44 -14.61 -2.35 -2.11
C ASN A 44 -15.56 -1.16 -2.27
N GLN A 45 -15.04 0.07 -2.24
CA GLN A 45 -15.85 1.30 -2.42
C GLN A 45 -16.40 1.46 -3.84
N ARG A 46 -15.73 0.90 -4.87
CA ARG A 46 -16.15 1.04 -6.29
C ARG A 46 -17.61 0.64 -6.57
N TYR A 47 -18.19 -0.27 -5.77
CA TYR A 47 -19.54 -0.78 -6.01
C TYR A 47 -20.64 0.24 -5.67
N THR A 48 -20.29 1.29 -4.92
CA THR A 48 -21.21 2.33 -4.48
C THR A 48 -20.81 3.72 -4.97
N ILE A 49 -19.73 3.83 -5.77
CA ILE A 49 -19.27 5.09 -6.34
C ILE A 49 -19.94 5.34 -7.71
N PRO A 50 -20.21 6.61 -8.13
CA PRO A 50 -20.86 6.87 -9.41
C PRO A 50 -20.00 6.45 -10.61
N ASP A 51 -20.66 6.04 -11.69
CA ASP A 51 -20.03 5.53 -12.94
C ASP A 51 -18.96 6.46 -13.53
N LYS A 52 -19.05 7.77 -13.30
CA LYS A 52 -18.09 8.75 -13.83
C LYS A 52 -16.69 8.61 -13.21
N VAL A 53 -16.57 8.01 -12.03
CA VAL A 53 -15.30 7.86 -11.30
C VAL A 53 -14.98 6.41 -10.90
N ILE A 54 -15.88 5.45 -11.15
CA ILE A 54 -15.66 4.03 -10.83
C ILE A 54 -14.40 3.46 -11.48
N GLY A 55 -14.05 3.92 -12.69
CA GLY A 55 -12.83 3.51 -13.39
C GLY A 55 -11.58 3.82 -12.57
N LEU A 56 -11.55 4.98 -11.90
CA LEU A 56 -10.39 5.39 -11.10
C LEU A 56 -10.11 4.42 -9.94
N LEU A 57 -11.14 4.03 -9.18
CA LEU A 57 -10.99 3.10 -8.06
C LEU A 57 -10.59 1.69 -8.53
N ASN A 58 -11.09 1.28 -9.70
CA ASN A 58 -10.68 0.03 -10.32
C ASN A 58 -9.20 0.05 -10.70
N ASP A 59 -8.76 1.12 -11.35
CA ASP A 59 -7.40 1.24 -11.87
C ASP A 59 -6.39 1.35 -10.72
N ILE A 60 -6.61 2.27 -9.77
CA ILE A 60 -5.73 2.45 -8.61
C ILE A 60 -5.75 1.20 -7.73
N GLY A 61 -6.92 0.70 -7.33
CA GLY A 61 -6.99 -0.50 -6.48
C GLY A 61 -6.36 -1.76 -7.11
N THR A 62 -6.30 -1.83 -8.45
CA THR A 62 -5.56 -2.87 -9.18
C THR A 62 -4.06 -2.64 -9.13
N GLU A 63 -3.62 -1.39 -9.29
CA GLU A 63 -2.23 -0.98 -9.15
C GLU A 63 -1.69 -1.24 -7.73
N GLU A 64 -2.48 -1.01 -6.68
CA GLU A 64 -2.10 -1.27 -5.28
C GLU A 64 -1.71 -2.73 -5.02
N PHE A 65 -2.30 -3.69 -5.74
CA PHE A 65 -1.87 -5.09 -5.64
C PHE A 65 -0.47 -5.33 -6.25
N ALA A 66 -0.08 -4.53 -7.25
CA ALA A 66 1.28 -4.58 -7.78
C ALA A 66 2.28 -3.94 -6.79
N HIS A 67 1.87 -2.88 -6.08
CA HIS A 67 2.67 -2.28 -5.00
C HIS A 67 2.86 -3.26 -3.84
N LEU A 68 1.79 -3.96 -3.46
CA LEU A 68 1.84 -5.01 -2.45
C LEU A 68 2.83 -6.13 -2.83
N GLU A 69 2.88 -6.55 -4.10
CA GLU A 69 3.85 -7.53 -4.62
C GLU A 69 5.29 -6.98 -4.56
N MET A 70 5.47 -5.68 -4.84
CA MET A 70 6.77 -5.02 -4.72
C MET A 70 7.27 -5.01 -3.27
N ILE A 71 6.43 -4.62 -2.30
CA ILE A 71 6.78 -4.63 -0.87
C ILE A 71 7.08 -6.04 -0.37
N ALA A 72 6.23 -7.01 -0.71
CA ALA A 72 6.48 -8.44 -0.44
C ALA A 72 7.86 -8.87 -0.96
N THR A 73 8.20 -8.46 -2.18
CA THR A 73 9.50 -8.77 -2.79
C THR A 73 10.66 -8.11 -2.05
N MET A 74 10.51 -6.86 -1.58
CA MET A 74 11.53 -6.19 -0.78
C MET A 74 11.78 -6.95 0.53
N ILE A 75 10.73 -7.25 1.29
CA ILE A 75 10.81 -7.96 2.57
C ILE A 75 11.50 -9.33 2.37
N TYR A 76 11.07 -10.08 1.35
CA TYR A 76 11.69 -11.37 1.00
C TYR A 76 13.19 -11.21 0.68
N LYS A 77 13.56 -10.28 -0.19
CA LYS A 77 14.96 -10.09 -0.59
C LYS A 77 15.86 -9.64 0.55
N LEU A 78 15.34 -8.83 1.47
CA LEU A 78 16.08 -8.34 2.63
C LEU A 78 16.30 -9.41 3.71
N THR A 79 15.55 -10.52 3.68
CA THR A 79 15.57 -11.57 4.73
C THR A 79 15.97 -12.96 4.23
N LYS A 80 15.99 -13.20 2.91
CA LYS A 80 16.17 -14.55 2.33
C LYS A 80 17.42 -15.30 2.80
N ASP A 81 18.49 -14.59 3.11
CA ASP A 81 19.78 -15.18 3.50
C ASP A 81 20.05 -15.08 5.02
N ALA A 82 19.12 -14.52 5.81
CA ALA A 82 19.28 -14.36 7.26
C ALA A 82 19.20 -15.71 8.00
N THR A 83 20.08 -15.90 8.99
CA THR A 83 19.97 -17.04 9.92
C THR A 83 18.87 -16.80 10.97
N VAL A 84 18.47 -17.86 11.66
CA VAL A 84 17.43 -17.75 12.72
C VAL A 84 17.94 -16.90 13.88
N GLU A 85 19.22 -17.02 14.22
CA GLU A 85 19.87 -16.23 15.26
C GLU A 85 19.90 -14.74 14.91
N GLU A 86 20.15 -14.40 13.64
CA GLU A 86 20.11 -13.01 13.16
C GLU A 86 18.68 -12.44 13.20
N LEU A 87 17.67 -13.23 12.81
CA LEU A 87 16.26 -12.85 12.91
C LEU A 87 15.86 -12.59 14.36
N ASP A 88 16.25 -13.46 15.29
CA ASP A 88 15.95 -13.29 16.71
C ASP A 88 16.63 -12.05 17.30
N ALA A 89 17.93 -11.86 17.00
CA ALA A 89 18.68 -10.68 17.42
C ALA A 89 18.09 -9.36 16.89
N ALA A 90 17.46 -9.38 15.71
CA ALA A 90 16.76 -8.24 15.13
C ALA A 90 15.31 -8.06 15.65
N GLY A 91 14.88 -8.89 16.61
CA GLY A 91 13.53 -8.83 17.17
C GLY A 91 12.44 -9.36 16.24
N MET A 92 12.78 -10.33 15.38
CA MET A 92 11.86 -11.11 14.54
C MET A 92 11.77 -12.59 14.98
N GLY A 93 12.33 -12.97 16.14
CA GLY A 93 12.26 -14.36 16.64
C GLY A 93 10.83 -14.87 16.85
N ALA A 94 9.96 -14.05 17.45
CA ALA A 94 8.54 -14.40 17.62
C ALA A 94 7.81 -14.56 16.28
N TYR A 95 8.17 -13.76 15.27
CA TYR A 95 7.66 -13.91 13.91
C TYR A 95 8.12 -15.23 13.29
N TYR A 96 9.40 -15.55 13.41
CA TYR A 96 9.98 -16.80 12.92
C TYR A 96 9.29 -18.04 13.50
N VAL A 97 9.01 -18.05 14.81
CA VAL A 97 8.28 -19.17 15.43
C VAL A 97 6.85 -19.30 14.89
N SER A 98 6.22 -18.19 14.52
CA SER A 98 4.83 -18.17 14.04
C SER A 98 4.71 -18.48 12.55
N HIS A 99 5.68 -18.05 11.74
CA HIS A 99 5.57 -17.97 10.28
C HIS A 99 6.83 -18.45 9.52
N ASP A 100 7.87 -18.93 10.21
CA ASP A 100 9.19 -19.20 9.64
C ASP A 100 9.69 -17.97 8.84
N ARG A 101 9.96 -18.10 7.55
CA ARG A 101 10.31 -16.98 6.65
C ARG A 101 9.15 -16.58 5.73
N ALA A 102 7.96 -17.13 5.91
CA ALA A 102 6.80 -16.78 5.08
C ALA A 102 6.39 -15.33 5.32
N LEU A 103 5.84 -14.67 4.30
CA LEU A 103 5.20 -13.36 4.45
C LEU A 103 3.86 -13.52 5.16
N PHE A 104 3.53 -12.55 6.00
CA PHE A 104 2.26 -12.48 6.72
C PHE A 104 1.77 -11.04 6.77
N TYR A 105 0.46 -10.84 6.62
CA TYR A 105 -0.15 -9.51 6.65
C TYR A 105 -0.24 -9.01 8.09
N GLN A 106 0.81 -8.32 8.52
CA GLN A 106 0.90 -7.62 9.79
C GLN A 106 1.67 -6.32 9.61
N ASN A 107 1.51 -5.40 10.55
CA ASN A 107 2.27 -4.15 10.58
C ASN A 107 3.68 -4.34 11.19
N ALA A 108 4.49 -3.29 11.25
CA ALA A 108 5.86 -3.37 11.79
C ALA A 108 5.91 -3.71 13.29
N GLY A 109 4.80 -3.48 14.01
CA GLY A 109 4.58 -3.86 15.40
C GLY A 109 4.13 -5.31 15.62
N GLY A 110 3.91 -6.08 14.56
CA GLY A 110 3.45 -7.47 14.63
C GLY A 110 1.95 -7.62 14.88
N VAL A 111 1.15 -6.56 14.65
CA VAL A 111 -0.31 -6.63 14.73
C VAL A 111 -0.85 -7.11 13.38
N PRO A 112 -1.60 -8.23 13.33
CA PRO A 112 -2.21 -8.71 12.10
C PRO A 112 -3.12 -7.66 11.46
N TRP A 113 -3.13 -7.63 10.12
CA TRP A 113 -4.06 -6.79 9.38
C TRP A 113 -5.51 -7.12 9.74
N THR A 114 -6.35 -6.10 9.80
CA THR A 114 -7.76 -6.23 10.15
C THR A 114 -8.63 -5.36 9.26
N ALA A 115 -9.82 -5.85 8.92
CA ALA A 115 -10.81 -5.11 8.15
C ALA A 115 -11.23 -3.78 8.81
N THR A 116 -10.97 -3.61 10.12
CA THR A 116 -11.24 -2.35 10.82
C THR A 116 -10.35 -1.18 10.37
N TYR A 117 -9.31 -1.41 9.58
CA TYR A 117 -8.43 -0.37 9.03
C TYR A 117 -9.04 0.40 7.84
N ILE A 118 -10.07 -0.14 7.20
CA ILE A 118 -10.70 0.47 6.03
C ILE A 118 -12.18 0.76 6.30
N GLN A 119 -12.74 1.75 5.60
CA GLN A 119 -14.17 2.00 5.58
C GLN A 119 -14.68 2.09 4.13
N ALA A 120 -15.98 1.84 3.98
CA ALA A 120 -16.75 2.09 2.77
C ALA A 120 -18.16 2.49 3.22
N LYS A 121 -18.50 3.77 3.07
CA LYS A 121 -19.76 4.34 3.57
C LYS A 121 -20.84 4.40 2.51
N GLY A 122 -20.49 4.30 1.23
CA GLY A 122 -21.42 4.49 0.13
C GLY A 122 -21.84 5.96 -0.06
N ASP A 123 -21.21 6.89 0.66
CA ASP A 123 -21.21 8.31 0.30
C ASP A 123 -19.94 8.58 -0.50
N PRO A 124 -20.05 8.83 -1.83
CA PRO A 124 -18.90 8.98 -2.70
C PRO A 124 -17.93 10.10 -2.31
N ILE A 125 -18.41 11.17 -1.67
CA ILE A 125 -17.55 12.27 -1.25
C ILE A 125 -16.78 11.88 0.01
N ALA A 126 -17.46 11.24 0.97
CA ALA A 126 -16.81 10.77 2.19
C ALA A 126 -15.76 9.69 1.88
N ASP A 127 -16.11 8.73 1.02
CA ASP A 127 -15.22 7.64 0.61
C ASP A 127 -13.96 8.19 -0.10
N LEU A 128 -14.11 9.11 -1.07
CA LEU A 128 -12.94 9.72 -1.73
C LEU A 128 -12.09 10.59 -0.78
N TYR A 129 -12.67 11.23 0.23
CA TYR A 129 -11.88 11.94 1.24
C TYR A 129 -11.10 11.00 2.15
N GLU A 130 -11.66 9.82 2.45
CA GLU A 130 -10.91 8.75 3.12
C GLU A 130 -9.74 8.29 2.26
N ASP A 131 -9.95 8.09 0.96
CA ASP A 131 -8.90 7.64 0.02
C ASP A 131 -7.77 8.67 -0.07
N ILE A 132 -8.08 9.96 -0.22
CA ILE A 132 -7.07 11.03 -0.19
C ILE A 132 -6.28 10.99 1.13
N ALA A 133 -6.95 10.80 2.26
CA ALA A 133 -6.26 10.72 3.55
C ALA A 133 -5.40 9.46 3.68
N ALA A 134 -5.83 8.34 3.09
CA ALA A 134 -5.06 7.09 3.06
C ALA A 134 -3.74 7.27 2.30
N GLU A 135 -3.80 7.78 1.06
CA GLU A 135 -2.63 8.06 0.22
C GLU A 135 -1.64 9.04 0.88
N GLU A 136 -2.15 10.09 1.54
CA GLU A 136 -1.28 11.06 2.23
C GLU A 136 -0.56 10.45 3.46
N LYS A 137 -1.21 9.49 4.16
CA LYS A 137 -0.61 8.75 5.28
C LYS A 137 0.41 7.74 4.78
N ALA A 138 0.06 6.95 3.77
CA ALA A 138 0.96 6.01 3.10
C ALA A 138 2.22 6.71 2.56
N ARG A 139 2.06 7.84 1.87
CA ARG A 139 3.18 8.70 1.42
C ARG A 139 4.09 9.12 2.58
N ALA A 140 3.53 9.50 3.72
CA ALA A 140 4.32 9.88 4.89
C ALA A 140 5.13 8.68 5.44
N THR A 141 4.51 7.51 5.54
CA THR A 141 5.19 6.27 5.92
C THR A 141 6.33 5.92 4.95
N TYR A 142 6.09 6.04 3.64
CA TYR A 142 7.14 5.85 2.63
C TYR A 142 8.30 6.82 2.81
N GLN A 143 8.03 8.09 3.10
CA GLN A 143 9.09 9.05 3.38
C GLN A 143 9.93 8.62 4.58
N TRP A 144 9.29 8.18 5.67
CA TRP A 144 10.02 7.70 6.85
C TRP A 144 10.83 6.42 6.56
N LEU A 145 10.31 5.49 5.75
CA LEU A 145 11.05 4.31 5.33
C LEU A 145 12.31 4.67 4.52
N ILE A 146 12.20 5.66 3.62
CA ILE A 146 13.34 6.19 2.85
C ILE A 146 14.39 6.77 3.81
N ASP A 147 13.96 7.54 4.81
CA ASP A 147 14.86 8.17 5.79
C ASP A 147 15.55 7.14 6.70
N MET A 148 14.97 5.94 6.84
CA MET A 148 15.45 4.88 7.73
C MET A 148 16.48 3.94 7.10
N THR A 149 16.83 4.12 5.82
CA THR A 149 17.80 3.28 5.09
C THR A 149 18.80 4.09 4.27
N ASP A 150 20.02 3.59 4.16
CA ASP A 150 21.09 4.10 3.29
C ASP A 150 21.25 3.29 1.99
N ASP A 151 20.49 2.20 1.82
CA ASP A 151 20.51 1.36 0.63
C ASP A 151 19.85 2.09 -0.54
N VAL A 152 20.66 2.63 -1.45
CA VAL A 152 20.22 3.41 -2.61
C VAL A 152 19.35 2.59 -3.57
N ASP A 153 19.56 1.27 -3.66
CA ASP A 153 18.78 0.38 -4.51
C ASP A 153 17.37 0.18 -3.92
N LEU A 154 17.27 0.05 -2.59
CA LEU A 154 15.97 -0.01 -1.91
C LEU A 154 15.25 1.35 -1.97
N GLN A 155 15.98 2.45 -1.77
CA GLN A 155 15.41 3.80 -1.85
C GLN A 155 14.81 4.10 -3.22
N ASP A 156 15.36 3.57 -4.31
CA ASP A 156 14.83 3.77 -5.67
C ASP A 156 13.38 3.27 -5.77
N SER A 157 13.14 2.02 -5.38
CA SER A 157 11.79 1.45 -5.38
C SER A 157 10.85 2.15 -4.39
N LEU A 158 11.34 2.57 -3.21
CA LEU A 158 10.53 3.32 -2.24
C LEU A 158 10.14 4.71 -2.75
N LYS A 159 11.05 5.39 -3.47
CA LYS A 159 10.77 6.69 -4.10
C LYS A 159 9.72 6.56 -5.20
N PHE A 160 9.76 5.46 -5.98
CA PHE A 160 8.71 5.15 -6.94
C PHE A 160 7.35 5.04 -6.26
N LEU A 161 7.23 4.19 -5.22
CA LEU A 161 5.96 3.99 -4.50
C LEU A 161 5.46 5.30 -3.89
N ARG A 162 6.33 6.04 -3.18
CA ARG A 162 5.98 7.36 -2.63
C ARG A 162 5.45 8.35 -3.69
N GLU A 163 5.98 8.32 -4.90
CA GLU A 163 5.50 9.17 -6.00
C GLU A 163 4.13 8.70 -6.52
N ARG A 164 3.86 7.39 -6.52
CA ARG A 164 2.53 6.85 -6.86
C ARG A 164 1.47 7.36 -5.88
N GLU A 165 1.77 7.39 -4.58
CA GLU A 165 0.87 7.96 -3.57
C GLU A 165 0.47 9.41 -3.87
N ILE A 166 1.43 10.21 -4.33
CA ILE A 166 1.19 11.61 -4.71
C ILE A 166 0.24 11.65 -5.91
N VAL A 167 0.49 10.82 -6.92
CA VAL A 167 -0.37 10.75 -8.11
C VAL A 167 -1.78 10.27 -7.74
N HIS A 168 -1.91 9.24 -6.92
CA HIS A 168 -3.20 8.69 -6.49
C HIS A 168 -4.00 9.72 -5.69
N SER A 169 -3.38 10.37 -4.69
CA SER A 169 -3.99 11.48 -3.93
C SER A 169 -4.49 12.59 -4.87
N LEU A 170 -3.71 12.99 -5.87
CA LEU A 170 -4.12 13.99 -6.86
C LEU A 170 -5.31 13.51 -7.69
N ARG A 171 -5.33 12.25 -8.14
CA ARG A 171 -6.46 11.71 -8.91
C ARG A 171 -7.73 11.60 -8.10
N PHE A 172 -7.66 11.21 -6.83
CA PHE A 172 -8.83 11.21 -5.96
C PHE A 172 -9.35 12.63 -5.70
N ARG A 173 -8.47 13.63 -5.56
CA ARG A 173 -8.88 15.05 -5.49
C ARG A 173 -9.60 15.51 -6.76
N GLU A 174 -9.09 15.15 -7.94
CA GLU A 174 -9.77 15.42 -9.21
C GLU A 174 -11.16 14.75 -9.27
N ALA A 175 -11.27 13.50 -8.81
CA ALA A 175 -12.55 12.79 -8.74
C ALA A 175 -13.57 13.47 -7.82
N VAL A 176 -13.12 14.01 -6.68
CA VAL A 176 -13.98 14.79 -5.77
C VAL A 176 -14.56 16.01 -6.50
N GLU A 177 -13.74 16.78 -7.23
CA GLU A 177 -14.22 17.95 -7.96
C GLU A 177 -15.19 17.57 -9.09
N ILE A 178 -14.92 16.48 -9.81
CA ILE A 178 -15.84 15.92 -10.82
C ILE A 178 -17.21 15.60 -10.22
N LEU A 179 -17.25 15.05 -8.99
CA LEU A 179 -18.51 14.72 -8.33
C LEU A 179 -19.24 15.94 -7.77
N LYS A 180 -18.52 16.96 -7.29
CA LYS A 180 -19.12 18.24 -6.85
C LYS A 180 -19.78 18.97 -8.01
N ASP A 181 -19.06 19.13 -9.13
CA ASP A 181 -19.58 19.78 -10.33
C ASP A 181 -20.88 19.13 -10.83
N ASN A 182 -20.97 17.80 -10.75
CA ASN A 182 -22.18 17.06 -11.13
C ASN A 182 -23.35 17.28 -10.15
N ARG A 183 -23.09 17.49 -8.86
CA ARG A 183 -24.15 17.77 -7.87
C ARG A 183 -24.77 19.14 -8.11
N ASP A 184 -23.97 20.11 -8.55
CA ASP A 184 -24.41 21.49 -8.77
C ASP A 184 -25.09 21.71 -10.14
N GLN A 185 -25.04 20.70 -11.03
CA GLN A 185 -25.75 20.75 -12.31
C GLN A 185 -27.26 20.54 -12.14
N LYS A 186 -28.06 21.51 -12.60
CA LYS A 186 -29.52 21.35 -12.75
C LYS A 186 -29.80 20.25 -13.79
N LYS A 187 -30.51 19.19 -13.37
CA LYS A 187 -31.04 18.17 -14.27
C LYS A 187 -32.26 18.75 -14.99
N PHE A 188 -32.14 18.99 -16.29
CA PHE A 188 -33.28 19.27 -17.16
C PHE A 188 -33.80 17.92 -17.69
N PHE A 189 -35.06 17.62 -17.42
CA PHE A 189 -35.77 16.42 -17.89
C PHE A 189 -36.65 16.77 -19.09
#